data_AF-A0A7W8UBK0-F1
#
_entry.id   AF-A0A7W8UBK0-F1
#
_cell.length_a   1.000
_cell.length_b   1.000
_cell.length_c   1.000
_cell.angle_alpha   90.00
_cell.angle_beta   90.00
_cell.angle_gamma   90.00
#
_symmetry.space_group_name_H-M   'P 1'
#
loop_
_entity.id
_entity.type
_entity.pdbx_description
1 polymer ?
#
loop_
_entity_poly.entity_id
_entity_poly.type
_entity_poly.pdbx_seq_one_letter_code
_entity_poly.pdbx_strand_id
1 'polypeptide(L)' 'MLGVSPSAYEEACGILGPENAATIVACILERGGHINSAGGYLRDLTRRAERGEFSIGPMLMALTRANGTSARRAG' A
#
# COMPACT_ATOMS: atom_id res chain seq x y z
N MET A 1 1.30 1.89 -14.91
CA MET A 1 0.23 2.27 -13.96
C MET A 1 -0.22 1.00 -13.25
N LEU A 2 -0.42 1.02 -11.92
CA LEU A 2 -0.49 -0.17 -11.03
C LEU A 2 -1.55 -1.24 -11.35
N GLY A 3 -2.36 -1.11 -12.41
CA GLY A 3 -3.40 -2.09 -12.73
C GLY A 3 -4.47 -2.25 -11.65
N VAL A 4 -4.61 -1.24 -10.78
CA VAL A 4 -5.68 -1.17 -9.78
C VAL A 4 -6.96 -0.75 -10.51
N SER A 5 -8.00 -1.57 -10.43
CA SER A 5 -9.30 -1.23 -11.02
C SER A 5 -9.98 -0.13 -10.20
N PRO A 6 -10.81 0.74 -10.82
CA PRO A 6 -11.56 1.79 -10.10
C PRO A 6 -12.33 1.22 -8.89
N SER A 7 -13.05 0.11 -9.10
CA SER A 7 -13.79 -0.57 -8.05
C SER A 7 -12.95 -1.02 -6.86
N ALA A 8 -11.68 -1.43 -7.07
CA ALA A 8 -10.80 -1.84 -5.97
C ALA A 8 -10.37 -0.63 -5.12
N TYR A 9 -10.15 0.50 -5.78
CA TYR A 9 -9.78 1.74 -5.10
C TYR A 9 -10.98 2.35 -4.36
N GLU A 10 -12.16 2.33 -4.96
CA GLU A 10 -13.41 2.78 -4.32
C GLU A 10 -13.74 1.94 -3.08
N GLU A 11 -13.63 0.62 -3.17
CA GLU A 11 -13.80 -0.30 -2.02
C GLU A 11 -12.77 0.01 -0.91
N ALA A 12 -11.51 0.21 -1.28
CA ALA A 12 -10.46 0.61 -0.34
C ALA A 12 -10.80 1.94 0.35
N CYS A 13 -11.23 2.96 -0.39
CA CYS A 13 -11.67 4.23 0.19
C CYS A 13 -12.86 4.05 1.15
N GLY A 14 -13.81 3.17 0.83
CA GLY A 14 -14.99 2.91 1.65
C GLY A 14 -14.65 2.28 3.01
N ILE A 15 -13.68 1.36 3.05
CA ILE A 15 -13.31 0.64 4.28
C ILE A 15 -12.20 1.34 5.06
N LEU A 16 -11.19 1.86 4.37
CA LEU A 16 -9.98 2.42 4.98
C LEU A 16 -10.06 3.93 5.17
N GLY A 17 -10.91 4.62 4.41
CA GLY A 17 -10.84 6.07 4.21
C GLY A 17 -9.90 6.46 3.06
N PRO A 18 -10.13 7.60 2.40
CA PRO A 18 -9.39 8.00 1.21
C PRO A 18 -7.90 8.27 1.47
N GLU A 19 -7.54 8.84 2.61
CA GLU A 19 -6.15 9.13 2.98
C GLU A 19 -5.34 7.83 3.13
N ASN A 20 -5.94 6.85 3.79
CA ASN A 20 -5.35 5.54 4.03
C ASN A 20 -5.25 4.73 2.72
N ALA A 21 -6.29 4.75 1.88
CA ALA A 21 -6.26 4.11 0.57
C ALA A 21 -5.15 4.71 -0.33
N ALA A 22 -5.04 6.03 -0.39
CA ALA A 22 -3.98 6.72 -1.12
C ALA A 22 -2.58 6.35 -0.57
N THR A 23 -2.42 6.30 0.76
CA THR A 23 -1.17 5.91 1.41
C THR A 23 -0.75 4.49 1.03
N ILE A 24 -1.70 3.54 1.03
CA ILE A 24 -1.43 2.15 0.64
C ILE A 24 -1.04 2.07 -0.83
N VAL A 25 -1.75 2.78 -1.72
CA VAL A 25 -1.41 2.81 -3.16
C VAL A 25 0.00 3.37 -3.38
N ALA A 26 0.38 4.44 -2.68
CA ALA A 26 1.74 4.97 -2.72
C ALA A 26 2.78 3.94 -2.24
N CYS A 27 2.51 3.25 -1.14
CA CYS A 27 3.40 2.20 -0.64
C CYS A 27 3.51 1.00 -1.61
N ILE A 28 2.41 0.63 -2.28
CA ILE A 28 2.39 -0.41 -3.30
C ILE A 28 3.22 0.03 -4.51
N LEU A 29 3.13 1.30 -4.91
CA LEU A 29 3.90 1.87 -6.02
C LEU A 29 5.41 1.82 -5.74
N GLU A 30 5.83 2.31 -4.57
CA GLU A 30 7.23 2.29 -4.15
C GLU A 30 7.79 0.87 -4.06
N ARG A 31 6.95 -0.11 -3.73
CA ARG A 31 7.33 -1.53 -3.66
C ARG A 31 6.95 -2.31 -4.92
N GLY A 32 6.61 -1.65 -6.02
CA GLY A 32 6.00 -2.25 -7.20
C GLY A 32 6.83 -3.39 -7.81
N GLY A 33 8.16 -3.31 -7.76
CA GLY A 33 9.06 -4.37 -8.22
C GLY A 33 8.97 -5.70 -7.45
N HIS A 34 8.30 -5.70 -6.29
CA HIS A 34 8.12 -6.89 -5.44
C HIS A 34 6.65 -7.34 -5.34
N ILE A 35 5.72 -6.68 -6.06
CA ILE A 35 4.28 -6.95 -5.97
C ILE A 35 3.78 -7.43 -7.34
N ASN A 36 3.38 -8.70 -7.41
CA ASN A 36 2.92 -9.31 -8.67
C ASN A 36 1.61 -8.70 -9.18
N SER A 37 0.68 -8.37 -8.27
CA SER A 37 -0.61 -7.77 -8.60
C SER A 37 -0.99 -6.73 -7.57
N ALA A 38 -0.78 -5.46 -7.90
CA ALA A 38 -1.11 -4.34 -7.02
C ALA A 38 -2.63 -4.25 -6.76
N GLY A 39 -3.48 -4.50 -7.76
CA GLY A 39 -4.93 -4.53 -7.58
C GLY A 39 -5.42 -5.69 -6.71
N GLY A 40 -4.81 -6.88 -6.85
CA GLY A 40 -5.12 -8.02 -5.98
C GLY A 40 -4.64 -7.79 -4.54
N TYR A 41 -3.46 -7.20 -4.38
CA TYR A 41 -2.90 -6.90 -3.07
C TYR A 41 -3.70 -5.82 -2.33
N LEU A 42 -4.13 -4.75 -3.02
CA LEU A 42 -5.01 -3.73 -2.42
C LEU A 42 -6.30 -4.36 -1.88
N ARG A 43 -6.96 -5.23 -2.66
CA ARG A 43 -8.16 -5.96 -2.20
C ARG A 43 -7.91 -6.85 -0.99
N ASP A 44 -6.75 -7.50 -0.91
CA ASP A 44 -6.39 -8.28 0.27
C ASP A 44 -6.24 -7.39 1.51
N LEU A 45 -5.54 -6.26 1.38
CA LEU A 45 -5.38 -5.30 2.46
C LEU A 45 -6.73 -4.71 2.91
N THR A 46 -7.61 -4.36 1.96
CA THR A 46 -8.97 -3.87 2.25
C THR A 46 -9.78 -4.91 3.02
N ARG A 47 -9.81 -6.18 2.56
CA ARG A 47 -10.51 -7.27 3.26
C ARG A 47 -9.94 -7.55 4.65
N ARG A 48 -8.65 -7.35 4.86
CA ARG A 48 -8.04 -7.47 6.20
C ARG A 48 -8.40 -6.28 7.09
N ALA A 49 -8.47 -5.08 6.53
CA ALA A 49 -8.88 -3.88 7.25
C ALA A 49 -10.32 -3.96 7.72
N GLU A 50 -11.21 -4.49 6.88
CA GLU A 50 -12.61 -4.75 7.22
C GLU A 50 -12.74 -5.68 8.44
N ARG A 51 -11.82 -6.65 8.59
CA ARG A 51 -11.76 -7.55 9.76
C ARG A 51 -10.99 -6.97 10.96
N GLY A 52 -10.43 -5.77 10.87
CA GLY A 52 -9.56 -5.19 11.90
C GLY A 52 -8.17 -5.84 11.99
N GLU A 53 -7.75 -6.60 10.97
CA GLU A 53 -6.49 -7.37 10.93
C GLU A 53 -5.37 -6.67 10.15
N PHE A 54 -5.58 -5.39 9.82
CA PHE A 54 -4.64 -4.59 9.08
C PHE A 54 -4.40 -3.24 9.74
N SER A 55 -3.13 -2.83 9.75
CA SER A 55 -2.69 -1.50 10.14
C SER A 55 -1.65 -1.01 9.13
N ILE A 56 -1.70 0.28 8.82
CA ILE A 56 -0.79 0.93 7.87
C ILE A 56 0.60 1.13 8.48
N GLY A 57 0.73 1.24 9.81
CA GLY A 57 2.01 1.48 10.50
C GLY A 57 3.12 0.50 10.09
N PRO A 58 2.89 -0.83 10.20
CA PRO A 58 3.87 -1.84 9.75
C PRO A 58 4.23 -1.73 8.25
N MET A 59 3.28 -1.34 7.40
CA MET A 59 3.50 -1.15 5.97
C MET A 59 4.44 0.04 5.71
N LEU A 60 4.20 1.17 6.38
CA LEU A 60 5.07 2.35 6.33
C LEU A 60 6.47 2.04 6.84
N MET A 61 6.60 1.37 7.99
CA MET A 61 7.90 1.01 8.54
C MET A 61 8.69 0.07 7.60
N ALA A 62 8.00 -0.85 6.92
CA ALA A 62 8.65 -1.70 5.92
C ALA A 62 9.17 -0.90 4.73
N LEU A 63 8.42 0.12 4.27
CA LEU A 63 8.87 1.04 3.23
C LEU A 63 10.07 1.87 3.69
N THR A 64 10.02 2.45 4.90
CA THR A 64 11.14 3.22 5.46
C THR A 64 12.42 2.39 5.55
N ARG A 65 12.33 1.11 5.97
CA ARG A 65 13.50 0.21 6.03
C ARG A 65 14.04 -0.12 4.64
N ALA A 66 13.17 -0.36 3.66
CA ALA A 66 13.58 -0.59 2.28
C ALA A 66 14.29 0.62 1.66
N ASN A 67 13.87 1.84 2.03
CA ASN A 67 14.44 3.09 1.53
C ASN A 67 15.64 3.62 2.35
N GLY A 68 15.79 3.21 3.62
CA GLY A 68 16.87 3.63 4.51
C GLY A 68 18.27 3.17 4.09
N THR A 69 18.39 2.16 3.22
CA THR A 69 19.64 1.79 2.55
C THR A 69 19.97 2.70 1.37
N SER A 70 18.98 3.34 0.76
CA SER A 70 19.15 4.26 -0.38
C SER A 70 19.44 5.70 0.07
N ALA A 71 18.95 6.10 1.25
CA ALA A 71 19.11 7.45 1.81
C ALA A 71 20.54 7.80 2.32
N ARG A 72 21.51 6.88 2.22
CA ARG A 72 22.92 7.14 2.60
C ARG A 72 23.80 7.51 1.40
N ARG A 73 23.25 8.20 0.40
CA ARG A 73 23.97 8.79 -0.74
C ARG A 73 23.77 10.31 -0.85
N ALA A 74 23.83 11.00 0.28
CA ALA A 74 24.19 12.42 0.30
C ALA A 74 25.53 12.50 1.04
N GLY A 75 26.60 12.38 0.27
CA GLY A 75 27.97 12.70 0.67
C GLY A 75 28.47 13.83 -0.21
#